data_AF-A0AAN9JVI9-F1
#
_entry.id   AF-A0AAN9JVI9-F1
#
_cell.length_a   1.000
_cell.length_b   1.000
_cell.length_c   1.000
_cell.angle_alpha   90.00
_cell.angle_beta   90.00
_cell.angle_gamma   90.00
#
_symmetry.space_group_name_H-M   'P 1'
#
loop_
_entity.id
_entity.type
_entity.pdbx_description
1 polymer ?
#
loop_
_entity_poly.entity_id
_entity_poly.type
_entity_poly.pdbx_seq_one_letter_code
_entity_poly.pdbx_strand_id
1 'polypeptide(L)'
;MWAVQRARTWLRCSSNSQALFQQWKLGFSSLSAVDGRKCLLDLQEIEKVLTDVKADDVKVIPVPKHCDWADFMVLATGRSTWHVKNIAQALIYKAKQKQRGAERMMLPSVEGQAGGKWIVIDSGKVIVHALDEKARAYYNLEGLWTPGTIRNEPIEDLQKALVKVRRKNNSKKPAQKNA
;
A
#
# COMPACT_ATOMS: atom_id res chain seq x y z
N MET A 1 -4.04 14.12 -69.41
CA MET A 1 -5.29 14.78 -69.85
C MET A 1 -6.10 13.68 -70.53
N TRP A 2 -7.24 13.15 -70.06
CA TRP A 2 -8.32 13.64 -69.19
C TRP A 2 -8.61 12.68 -68.02
N ALA A 3 -9.26 13.22 -67.01
CA ALA A 3 -9.74 12.52 -65.83
C ALA A 3 -11.27 12.33 -65.93
N VAL A 4 -11.84 11.72 -64.87
CA VAL A 4 -13.22 11.94 -64.38
C VAL A 4 -14.27 11.02 -65.05
N GLN A 5 -15.25 10.34 -64.40
CA GLN A 5 -16.01 10.55 -63.17
C GLN A 5 -16.75 9.23 -62.74
N ARG A 6 -16.91 9.03 -61.42
CA ARG A 6 -18.17 8.75 -60.64
C ARG A 6 -19.15 7.64 -61.12
N ALA A 7 -19.86 6.90 -60.27
CA ALA A 7 -20.03 6.83 -58.82
C ALA A 7 -21.06 5.70 -58.48
N ARG A 8 -21.15 5.32 -57.18
CA ARG A 8 -22.39 5.13 -56.36
C ARG A 8 -23.42 4.07 -56.83
N THR A 9 -23.97 3.14 -56.05
CA THR A 9 -24.52 3.18 -54.68
C THR A 9 -24.98 1.77 -54.19
N TRP A 10 -24.70 1.46 -52.92
CA TRP A 10 -25.59 0.94 -51.84
C TRP A 10 -26.70 -0.11 -52.05
N LEU A 11 -26.60 -1.23 -51.30
CA LEU A 11 -27.63 -1.87 -50.45
C LEU A 11 -26.85 -2.60 -49.32
N ARG A 12 -26.92 -2.31 -48.01
CA ARG A 12 -27.97 -2.15 -46.97
C ARG A 12 -28.12 -3.42 -46.09
N CYS A 13 -27.78 -3.24 -44.80
CA CYS A 13 -28.20 -3.98 -43.57
C CYS A 13 -27.96 -5.51 -43.53
N SER A 14 -27.77 -6.18 -42.39
CA SER A 14 -28.12 -5.88 -41.00
C SER A 14 -27.23 -6.70 -40.06
N SER A 15 -26.95 -6.14 -38.88
CA SER A 15 -26.72 -6.80 -37.58
C SER A 15 -26.47 -8.32 -37.56
N ASN A 16 -25.39 -8.78 -36.92
CA ASN A 16 -25.48 -9.13 -35.50
C ASN A 16 -24.09 -9.44 -34.91
N SER A 17 -23.93 -9.06 -33.66
CA SER A 17 -22.76 -9.19 -32.81
C SER A 17 -22.28 -10.64 -32.65
N GLN A 18 -20.97 -10.85 -32.62
CA GLN A 18 -20.22 -11.07 -31.37
C GLN A 18 -18.78 -11.48 -31.73
N ALA A 19 -17.86 -10.56 -31.44
CA ALA A 19 -16.45 -10.86 -31.27
C ALA A 19 -16.28 -11.69 -30.01
N LEU A 20 -15.69 -12.87 -30.09
CA LEU A 20 -15.09 -13.51 -28.93
C LEU A 20 -14.00 -14.51 -29.37
N PHE A 21 -12.84 -14.34 -28.72
CA PHE A 21 -11.69 -15.25 -28.65
C PHE A 21 -10.78 -15.37 -29.88
N GLN A 22 -9.93 -14.36 -30.04
CA GLN A 22 -8.61 -14.55 -30.65
C GLN A 22 -7.54 -14.67 -29.56
N GLN A 23 -7.01 -15.89 -29.44
CA GLN A 23 -5.59 -16.19 -29.53
C GLN A 23 -4.61 -15.22 -28.81
N TRP A 24 -4.10 -15.61 -27.63
CA TRP A 24 -2.99 -14.91 -26.97
C TRP A 24 -1.86 -15.88 -26.58
N LYS A 25 -1.19 -16.44 -27.59
CA LYS A 25 0.08 -17.13 -27.37
C LYS A 25 1.23 -16.26 -27.87
N LEU A 26 2.15 -16.02 -26.94
CA LEU A 26 3.56 -15.61 -27.07
C LEU A 26 3.86 -14.12 -26.95
N GLY A 27 4.73 -13.81 -25.99
CA GLY A 27 5.35 -12.49 -25.83
C GLY A 27 5.92 -12.20 -24.45
N PHE A 28 6.52 -13.18 -23.75
CA PHE A 28 7.31 -12.90 -22.55
C PHE A 28 8.69 -12.41 -22.99
N SER A 29 8.76 -11.13 -23.35
CA SER A 29 10.00 -10.43 -23.65
C SER A 29 9.96 -9.04 -23.05
N SER A 30 10.95 -8.81 -22.19
CA SER A 30 11.36 -7.57 -21.52
C SER A 30 10.43 -6.98 -20.45
N LEU A 31 10.75 -7.28 -19.19
CA LEU A 31 10.53 -6.35 -18.08
C LEU A 31 11.88 -5.97 -17.45
N SER A 32 12.75 -5.42 -18.29
CA SER A 32 13.70 -4.39 -17.89
C SER A 32 13.18 -3.06 -18.43
N ALA A 33 11.94 -2.73 -18.08
CA ALA A 33 11.37 -1.42 -18.29
C ALA A 33 11.57 -0.64 -16.99
N VAL A 34 12.52 0.29 -17.02
CA VAL A 34 12.66 1.33 -15.99
C VAL A 34 11.33 2.09 -15.99
N ASP A 35 10.48 1.81 -15.02
CA ASP A 35 9.08 2.20 -15.04
C ASP A 35 8.90 3.73 -14.92
N GLY A 36 8.44 4.33 -16.01
CA GLY A 36 8.12 5.75 -16.19
C GLY A 36 6.93 6.26 -15.38
N ARG A 37 6.50 5.56 -14.33
CA ARG A 37 5.66 6.15 -13.27
C ARG A 37 6.40 7.34 -12.65
N LYS A 38 6.07 8.55 -13.09
CA LYS A 38 6.59 9.79 -12.49
C LYS A 38 6.08 9.88 -11.05
N CYS A 39 6.99 9.81 -10.07
CA CYS A 39 6.70 10.03 -8.66
C CYS A 39 6.84 11.52 -8.33
N LEU A 40 5.91 12.06 -7.56
CA LEU A 40 5.99 13.46 -7.18
C LEU A 40 7.12 13.69 -6.17
N LEU A 41 7.37 12.74 -5.28
CA LEU A 41 8.44 12.83 -4.30
C LEU A 41 9.39 11.65 -4.50
N ASP A 42 10.68 11.96 -4.58
CA ASP A 42 11.74 10.96 -4.63
C ASP A 42 12.18 10.60 -3.20
N LEU A 43 12.70 9.38 -3.00
CA LEU A 43 13.12 8.91 -1.67
C LEU A 43 14.10 9.88 -0.99
N GLN A 44 15.09 10.37 -1.75
CA GLN A 44 16.10 11.32 -1.25
C GLN A 44 15.49 12.65 -0.81
N GLU A 45 14.44 13.11 -1.49
CA GLU A 45 13.74 14.35 -1.12
C GLU A 45 12.95 14.15 0.17
N ILE A 46 12.31 12.99 0.33
CA ILE A 46 11.58 12.63 1.55
C ILE A 46 12.55 12.54 2.72
N GLU A 47 13.67 11.85 2.58
CA GLU A 47 14.72 11.75 3.61
C GLU A 47 15.25 13.13 4.01
N LYS A 48 15.47 14.01 3.04
CA LYS A 48 15.89 15.39 3.30
C LYS A 48 14.84 16.15 4.11
N VAL A 49 13.56 16.09 3.73
CA VAL A 49 12.48 16.76 4.47
C VAL A 49 12.35 16.20 5.88
N LEU A 50 12.44 14.88 6.06
CA LEU A 50 12.39 14.24 7.37
C LEU A 50 13.57 14.66 8.26
N THR A 51 14.76 14.82 7.66
CA THR A 51 15.96 15.32 8.35
C THR A 51 15.80 16.78 8.75
N ASP A 52 15.28 17.62 7.84
CA ASP A 52 15.04 19.06 8.09
C ASP A 52 14.05 19.27 9.24
N VAL A 53 13.01 18.44 9.33
CA VAL A 53 12.00 18.49 10.40
C VAL A 53 12.49 17.80 11.68
N LYS A 54 13.63 17.10 11.64
CA LYS A 54 14.19 16.29 12.74
C LYS A 54 13.20 15.22 13.22
N ALA A 55 12.68 14.44 12.27
CA ALA A 55 11.92 13.25 12.57
C ALA A 55 12.81 12.19 13.24
N ASP A 56 12.26 11.46 14.21
CA ASP A 56 12.97 10.41 14.94
C ASP A 56 12.76 9.05 14.24
N ASP A 57 13.72 8.13 14.41
CA ASP A 57 13.67 6.74 13.93
C ASP A 57 13.15 6.58 12.49
N VAL A 58 13.78 7.25 11.54
CA VAL A 58 13.43 7.11 10.12
C VAL A 58 13.91 5.77 9.60
N LYS A 59 12.99 4.92 9.15
CA LYS A 59 13.28 3.60 8.58
C LYS A 59 12.67 3.46 7.20
N VAL A 60 13.49 3.10 6.22
CA VAL A 60 13.04 2.79 4.86
C VAL A 60 12.95 1.28 4.70
N ILE A 61 11.77 0.79 4.33
CA ILE A 61 11.49 -0.62 4.09
C ILE A 61 11.17 -0.79 2.60
N PRO A 62 11.95 -1.60 1.86
CA PRO A 62 11.60 -1.95 0.48
C PRO A 62 10.39 -2.89 0.48
N VAL A 63 9.38 -2.56 -0.31
CA VAL A 63 8.19 -3.42 -0.46
C VAL A 63 8.53 -4.53 -1.47
N PRO A 64 8.11 -5.78 -1.24
CA PRO A 64 8.32 -6.86 -2.19
C PRO A 64 7.67 -6.57 -3.55
N LYS A 65 8.34 -6.97 -4.64
CA LYS A 65 7.91 -6.73 -6.03
C LYS A 65 6.58 -7.35 -6.46
N HIS A 66 5.90 -8.10 -5.59
CA HIS A 66 4.55 -8.61 -5.85
C HIS A 66 3.44 -7.60 -5.48
N CYS A 67 3.79 -6.51 -4.81
CA CYS A 67 2.88 -5.43 -4.48
C CYS A 67 2.97 -4.32 -5.54
N ASP A 68 1.96 -4.19 -6.39
CA ASP A 68 1.94 -3.19 -7.47
C ASP A 68 1.68 -1.75 -7.00
N TRP A 69 1.24 -1.58 -5.74
CA TRP A 69 0.77 -0.31 -5.19
C TRP A 69 1.88 0.60 -4.67
N ALA A 70 3.02 0.07 -4.21
CA ALA A 70 4.17 0.87 -3.78
C ALA A 70 5.49 0.11 -3.88
N ASP A 71 6.57 0.83 -4.11
CA ASP A 71 7.95 0.32 -4.17
C ASP A 71 8.64 0.41 -2.80
N PHE A 72 8.40 1.51 -2.08
CA PHE A 72 9.03 1.78 -0.79
C PHE A 72 8.02 2.26 0.25
N MET A 73 8.26 1.86 1.48
CA MET A 73 7.55 2.35 2.65
C MET A 73 8.53 3.01 3.61
N VAL A 74 8.25 4.23 4.01
CA VAL A 74 9.08 5.00 4.93
C VAL A 74 8.31 5.16 6.24
N LEU A 75 8.91 4.76 7.36
CA LEU A 75 8.36 4.97 8.69
C LEU A 75 9.16 6.06 9.39
N ALA A 76 8.46 7.10 9.86
CA ALA A 76 9.03 8.20 10.62
C ALA A 76 8.29 8.35 11.95
N THR A 77 9.04 8.50 13.03
CA THR A 77 8.48 8.75 14.37
C THR A 77 8.45 10.25 14.65
N GLY A 78 7.35 10.73 15.24
CA GLY A 78 7.26 12.06 15.81
C GLY A 78 7.10 12.00 17.33
N ARG A 79 7.82 12.88 18.03
CA ARG A 79 7.75 13.08 19.49
C ARG A 79 6.38 13.46 20.06
N SER A 80 5.49 14.00 19.22
CA SER A 80 4.16 14.42 19.64
C SER A 80 3.21 14.45 18.45
N THR A 81 1.90 14.45 18.73
CA THR A 81 0.87 14.54 17.68
C THR A 81 1.00 15.80 16.82
N TRP A 82 1.46 16.91 17.40
CA TRP A 82 1.75 18.12 16.66
C TRP A 82 2.98 17.96 15.77
N HIS A 83 4.04 17.32 16.27
CA HIS A 83 5.23 17.04 15.50
C HIS A 83 4.92 16.13 14.28
N VAL A 84 4.11 15.09 14.48
CA VAL A 84 3.63 14.20 13.40
C VAL A 84 2.85 15.00 12.35
N LYS A 85 1.95 15.91 12.76
CA LYS A 85 1.24 16.81 11.83
C LYS A 85 2.19 17.73 11.06
N ASN A 86 3.22 18.27 11.73
CA ASN A 86 4.22 19.13 11.09
C ASN A 86 5.05 18.37 10.05
N ILE A 87 5.47 17.14 10.34
CA ILE A 87 6.14 16.25 9.37
C ILE A 87 5.28 16.09 8.12
N ALA A 88 3.99 15.77 8.30
CA ALA A 88 3.08 15.62 7.17
C ALA A 88 2.90 16.90 6.37
N GLN A 89 2.72 18.05 7.05
CA GLN A 89 2.61 19.34 6.40
C GLN A 89 3.86 19.73 5.61
N ALA A 90 5.06 19.45 6.14
CA ALA A 90 6.32 19.71 5.46
C ALA A 90 6.45 18.90 4.17
N LEU A 91 6.07 17.62 4.19
CA LEU A 91 6.06 16.75 3.00
C LEU A 91 5.03 17.24 1.95
N ILE A 92 3.83 17.60 2.37
CA ILE A 92 2.80 18.20 1.48
C ILE A 92 3.31 19.51 0.87
N TYR A 93 3.96 20.35 1.67
CA TYR A 93 4.51 21.62 1.19
C TYR A 93 5.59 21.39 0.14
N LYS A 94 6.49 20.42 0.36
CA LYS A 94 7.51 20.02 -0.62
C LYS A 94 6.89 19.50 -1.91
N ALA A 95 5.87 18.65 -1.81
CA ALA A 95 5.11 18.15 -2.95
C ALA A 95 4.47 19.28 -3.78
N LYS A 96 3.84 20.27 -3.10
CA LYS A 96 3.26 21.45 -3.75
C LYS A 96 4.31 22.34 -4.41
N GLN A 97 5.50 22.49 -3.81
CA GLN A 97 6.60 23.25 -4.44
C GLN A 97 7.04 22.60 -5.75
N LYS A 98 7.20 21.28 -5.79
CA LYS A 98 7.59 20.55 -7.02
C LYS A 98 6.51 20.65 -8.10
N GLN A 99 5.24 20.62 -7.70
CA GLN A 99 4.11 20.79 -8.61
C GLN A 99 4.10 22.16 -9.32
N ARG A 100 4.58 23.23 -8.67
CA ARG A 100 4.67 24.56 -9.30
C ARG A 100 5.72 24.64 -10.40
N GLY A 101 6.71 23.74 -10.40
CA GLY A 101 7.83 23.73 -11.35
C GLY A 101 7.74 22.68 -12.46
N ALA A 102 6.73 21.81 -12.44
CA ALA A 102 6.59 20.68 -13.37
C ALA A 102 5.16 20.53 -13.91
N GLU A 103 4.98 19.67 -14.93
CA GLU A 103 3.66 19.27 -15.45
C GLU A 103 2.69 18.89 -14.32
N ARG A 104 1.39 19.16 -14.53
CA ARG A 104 0.32 18.94 -13.55
C ARG A 104 0.29 17.48 -13.08
N MET A 105 0.99 17.21 -11.99
CA MET A 105 1.01 15.92 -11.31
C MET A 105 -0.02 15.91 -10.18
N MET A 106 -0.55 14.72 -9.87
CA MET A 106 -1.50 14.51 -8.78
C MET A 106 -0.81 14.75 -7.43
N LEU A 107 -1.47 15.48 -6.53
CA LEU A 107 -0.99 15.70 -5.17
C LEU A 107 -1.07 14.38 -4.37
N PRO A 108 -0.19 14.19 -3.37
CA PRO A 108 -0.21 13.00 -2.56
C PRO A 108 -1.47 13.00 -1.68
N SER A 109 -2.09 11.83 -1.52
CA SER A 109 -3.22 11.69 -0.59
C SER A 109 -2.71 11.67 0.84
N VAL A 110 -3.47 12.28 1.76
CA VAL A 110 -3.08 12.36 3.17
C VAL A 110 -4.24 11.91 4.04
N GLU A 111 -4.01 10.81 4.75
CA GLU A 111 -4.99 10.17 5.61
C GLU A 111 -4.59 10.33 7.08
N GLY A 112 -5.58 10.45 7.98
CA GLY A 112 -5.33 10.49 9.43
C GLY A 112 -4.88 11.84 10.01
N GLN A 113 -4.85 12.91 9.19
CA GLN A 113 -4.36 14.23 9.60
C GLN A 113 -5.14 14.86 10.78
N ALA A 114 -6.44 14.55 10.92
CA ALA A 114 -7.26 15.06 12.02
C ALA A 114 -6.75 14.55 13.39
N GLY A 115 -6.50 13.24 13.50
CA GLY A 115 -6.07 12.59 14.74
C GLY A 115 -4.59 12.82 15.06
N GLY A 116 -3.72 12.89 14.04
CA GLY A 116 -2.31 13.23 14.20
C GLY A 116 -1.45 12.22 14.98
N LYS A 117 -2.00 11.08 15.39
CA LYS A 117 -1.23 9.97 16.00
C LYS A 117 -0.61 9.06 14.94
N TRP A 118 -1.30 8.94 13.81
CA TRP A 118 -0.88 8.17 12.65
C TRP A 118 -1.36 8.92 11.44
N ILE A 119 -0.42 9.35 10.60
CA ILE A 119 -0.69 10.00 9.34
C ILE A 119 -0.02 9.16 8.25
N VAL A 120 -0.76 8.90 7.19
CA VAL A 120 -0.26 8.21 6.01
C VAL A 120 -0.28 9.17 4.85
N ILE A 121 0.85 9.26 4.16
CA ILE A 121 1.02 10.11 2.99
C ILE A 121 1.36 9.19 1.82
N ASP A 122 0.44 9.11 0.88
CA ASP A 122 0.57 8.28 -0.30
C ASP A 122 1.00 9.14 -1.50
N SER A 123 2.23 8.89 -1.98
CA SER A 123 2.78 9.53 -3.18
C SER A 123 2.86 8.58 -4.39
N GLY A 124 2.16 7.43 -4.33
CA GLY A 124 2.17 6.37 -5.34
C GLY A 124 3.34 5.41 -5.14
N LYS A 125 4.54 5.75 -5.62
CA LYS A 125 5.71 4.85 -5.50
C LYS A 125 6.22 4.70 -4.07
N VAL A 126 6.12 5.77 -3.29
CA VAL A 126 6.60 5.81 -1.91
C VAL A 126 5.43 6.18 -1.00
N ILE A 127 5.25 5.37 0.05
CA ILE A 127 4.29 5.65 1.10
C ILE A 127 5.05 6.02 2.37
N VAL A 128 4.69 7.16 2.97
CA VAL A 128 5.28 7.63 4.22
C VAL A 128 4.27 7.47 5.35
N HIS A 129 4.65 6.73 6.37
CA HIS A 129 3.92 6.60 7.63
C HIS A 129 4.60 7.46 8.69
N ALA A 130 3.93 8.55 9.08
CA ALA A 130 4.33 9.35 10.22
C ALA A 130 3.52 8.91 11.46
N LEU A 131 4.22 8.41 12.48
CA LEU A 131 3.62 7.78 13.65
C LEU A 131 4.09 8.48 14.92
N ASP A 132 3.18 8.60 15.89
CA ASP A 132 3.57 8.88 17.27
C ASP A 132 4.32 7.68 17.86
N GLU A 133 5.26 7.91 18.78
CA GLU A 133 6.11 6.85 19.36
C GLU A 133 5.28 5.69 19.92
N LYS A 134 4.20 6.01 20.64
CA LYS A 134 3.27 5.02 21.21
C LYS A 134 2.54 4.22 20.13
N ALA A 135 2.14 4.88 19.04
CA ALA A 135 1.47 4.22 17.93
C ALA A 135 2.41 3.28 17.19
N ARG A 136 3.67 3.69 16.97
CA ARG A 136 4.68 2.85 16.32
C ARG A 136 4.96 1.58 17.12
N ALA A 137 5.12 1.70 18.44
CA ALA A 137 5.31 0.55 19.32
C ALA A 137 4.09 -0.39 19.33
N TYR A 138 2.87 0.17 19.34
CA TYR A 138 1.64 -0.62 19.37
C TYR A 138 1.40 -1.40 18.07
N TYR A 139 1.56 -0.76 16.91
CA TYR A 139 1.28 -1.40 15.61
C TYR A 139 2.45 -2.23 15.07
N ASN A 140 3.69 -1.92 15.49
CA ASN A 140 4.91 -2.63 15.10
C ASN A 140 4.98 -3.02 13.61
N LEU A 141 4.72 -2.05 12.74
CA LEU A 141 4.71 -2.26 11.28
C LEU A 141 6.05 -2.79 10.76
N GLU A 142 7.15 -2.41 11.40
CA GLU A 142 8.48 -2.90 11.03
C GLU A 142 8.59 -4.42 11.11
N GLY A 143 8.00 -5.03 12.14
CA GLY A 143 8.00 -6.48 12.31
C GLY A 143 7.15 -7.20 11.26
N LEU A 144 6.05 -6.58 10.81
CA LEU A 144 5.16 -7.14 9.79
C LEU A 144 5.80 -7.14 8.41
N TRP A 145 6.52 -6.06 8.06
CA TRP A 145 7.01 -5.84 6.71
C TRP A 145 8.49 -6.15 6.51
N THR A 146 9.25 -6.39 7.59
CA THR A 146 10.62 -6.88 7.49
C THR A 146 10.62 -8.41 7.48
N PRO A 147 10.96 -9.07 6.35
CA PRO A 147 11.02 -10.52 6.30
C PRO A 147 12.05 -11.05 7.30
N GLY A 148 11.60 -11.89 8.24
CA GLY A 148 12.47 -12.53 9.24
C GLY A 148 12.24 -12.13 10.70
N THR A 149 11.27 -11.25 11.01
CA THR A 149 11.03 -10.76 12.39
C THR A 149 9.72 -11.27 13.01
N ILE A 150 9.19 -12.41 12.56
CA ILE A 150 8.15 -13.10 13.33
C ILE A 150 8.82 -13.60 14.61
N ARG A 151 8.71 -12.83 15.70
CA ARG A 151 8.92 -13.38 17.04
C ARG A 151 7.78 -14.37 17.23
N ASN A 152 8.12 -15.65 17.22
CA ASN A 152 7.23 -16.74 17.56
C ASN A 152 6.79 -16.56 19.02
N GLU A 153 5.69 -15.85 19.27
CA GLU A 153 4.87 -16.21 20.43
C GLU A 153 4.43 -17.66 20.20
N PRO A 154 4.73 -18.59 21.13
CA PRO A 154 4.45 -20.00 20.88
C PRO A 154 2.95 -20.16 20.69
N ILE A 155 2.59 -20.70 19.53
CA ILE A 155 1.23 -21.07 19.12
C ILE A 155 0.53 -21.94 20.21
N GLU A 156 1.31 -22.52 21.12
CA GLU A 156 0.88 -23.28 22.29
C GLU A 156 -0.14 -22.56 23.18
N ASP A 157 -0.02 -21.23 23.41
CA ASP A 157 -1.01 -20.52 24.25
C ASP A 157 -2.37 -20.35 23.55
N LEU A 158 -2.34 -20.12 22.23
CA LEU A 158 -3.55 -20.10 21.39
C LEU A 158 -4.16 -21.49 21.25
N GLN A 159 -3.33 -22.52 21.06
CA GLN A 159 -3.77 -23.93 21.01
C GLN A 159 -4.37 -24.36 22.35
N LYS A 160 -3.79 -23.95 23.48
CA LYS A 160 -4.29 -24.26 24.82
C LYS A 160 -5.60 -23.55 25.12
N ALA A 161 -5.75 -22.31 24.65
CA ALA A 161 -7.03 -21.58 24.70
C ALA A 161 -8.10 -22.26 23.84
N LEU A 162 -7.77 -22.66 22.61
CA LEU A 162 -8.67 -23.38 21.69
C LEU A 162 -9.08 -24.76 22.23
N VAL A 163 -8.15 -25.52 22.82
CA VAL A 163 -8.42 -26.82 23.46
C VAL A 163 -9.32 -26.64 24.69
N LYS A 164 -9.14 -25.56 25.45
CA LYS A 164 -9.95 -25.29 26.66
C LYS A 164 -11.40 -24.88 26.35
N VAL A 165 -11.69 -24.40 25.14
CA VAL A 165 -13.07 -24.09 24.70
C VAL A 165 -13.89 -25.35 24.41
N ARG A 166 -13.28 -26.54 24.28
CA ARG A 166 -14.03 -27.79 24.21
C ARG A 166 -14.71 -28.06 25.55
N ARG A 167 -16.03 -27.83 25.64
CA ARG A 167 -16.85 -28.17 26.82
C ARG A 167 -16.49 -29.58 27.28
N LYS A 168 -15.90 -29.72 28.48
CA LYS A 168 -15.76 -31.02 29.13
C LYS A 168 -17.18 -31.57 29.28
N ASN A 169 -17.49 -32.70 28.62
CA ASN A 169 -18.72 -33.39 28.93
C ASN A 169 -18.56 -33.91 30.37
N ASN A 170 -19.44 -33.46 31.26
CA ASN A 170 -19.55 -33.99 32.62
C ASN A 170 -20.62 -35.10 32.66
N SER A 171 -20.95 -35.69 31.50
CA SER A 171 -22.07 -36.62 31.35
C SER A 171 -21.76 -38.04 31.83
N LYS A 172 -20.53 -38.34 32.24
CA LYS A 172 -20.20 -39.59 32.95
C LYS A 172 -20.11 -39.34 34.45
N LYS A 173 -21.25 -39.10 35.10
CA LYS A 173 -21.37 -39.36 36.54
C LYS A 173 -21.61 -40.86 36.68
N PRO A 174 -20.72 -41.66 37.30
CA PRO A 174 -21.00 -43.06 37.53
C PRO A 174 -22.22 -43.17 38.45
N ALA A 175 -23.19 -43.98 38.07
CA ALA A 175 -24.36 -44.25 38.90
C ALA A 175 -23.88 -44.85 40.24
N GLN A 176 -24.27 -44.23 41.35
CA GLN A 176 -24.03 -44.79 42.68
C GLN A 176 -24.81 -46.11 42.78
N LYS A 177 -24.09 -47.23 42.83
CA LYS A 177 -24.67 -48.50 43.20
C LYS A 177 -24.83 -48.48 44.72
N ASN A 178 -26.05 -48.25 45.19
CA ASN A 178 -26.39 -48.48 46.58
C ASN A 178 -26.47 -50.00 46.80
N ALA A 179 -25.70 -50.48 47.77
CA ALA A 179 -25.73 -51.86 48.27
C ALA A 179 -26.80 -52.02 49.35
#